data_AF-K1TAG6-F1
#
_entry.id   AF-K1TAG6-F1
#
_cell.length_a   1.000
_cell.length_b   1.000
_cell.length_c   1.000
_cell.angle_alpha   90.00
_cell.angle_beta   90.00
_cell.angle_gamma   90.00
#
_symmetry.space_group_name_H-M   'P 1'
#
loop_
_entity.id
_entity.type
_entity.pdbx_description
1 polymer ?
#
loop_
_entity_poly.entity_id
_entity_poly.type
_entity_poly.pdbx_seq_one_letter_code
_entity_poly.pdbx_strand_id
1 'polypeptide(L)'
;KDYSTLEIDPTLSYWENIQRASEWATRDQLAKVGKAVDPEEWLMTPQTVNAYYNPTTNEICFPAAILQPPFFNPAADDAVNYGAIGVVIGHEMTHGFDDQGRQFDKDGNMNNWWTDADAEAFKQKTDILVKQFDAIEVLPARGDQPAVFANGSLCLGENIADQGGLRVAYTALMNTLNGTEPEPI
;
A
#
# COMPACT_ATOMS: atom_id res chain seq x y z
N LYS A 1 -19.32 -7.46 -7.04
CA LYS A 1 -19.96 -6.36 -7.79
C LYS A 1 -21.08 -6.92 -8.66
N ASP A 2 -22.23 -6.26 -8.71
CA ASP A 2 -23.33 -6.65 -9.59
C ASP A 2 -23.15 -6.01 -10.97
N TYR A 3 -23.21 -6.82 -12.03
CA TYR A 3 -23.10 -6.38 -13.42
C TYR A 3 -24.42 -6.54 -14.20
N SER A 4 -25.54 -6.78 -13.51
CA SER A 4 -26.86 -6.98 -14.12
C SER A 4 -27.33 -5.84 -15.03
N THR A 5 -26.82 -4.62 -14.82
CA THR A 5 -27.14 -3.41 -15.60
C THR A 5 -26.06 -3.04 -16.64
N LEU A 6 -25.01 -3.85 -16.77
CA LEU A 6 -23.98 -3.69 -17.79
C LEU A 6 -24.39 -4.47 -19.05
N GLU A 7 -24.56 -3.76 -20.16
CA GLU A 7 -24.91 -4.36 -21.45
C GLU A 7 -23.66 -4.50 -22.34
N ILE A 8 -23.33 -5.74 -22.70
CA ILE A 8 -22.31 -6.07 -23.70
C ILE A 8 -22.99 -6.71 -24.89
N ASP A 9 -22.72 -6.20 -26.09
CA ASP A 9 -23.33 -6.66 -27.34
C ASP A 9 -22.26 -7.26 -28.27
N PRO A 10 -22.30 -8.58 -28.55
CA PRO A 10 -21.30 -9.24 -29.39
C PRO A 10 -21.37 -8.83 -30.87
N THR A 11 -22.42 -8.13 -31.30
CA THR A 11 -22.54 -7.59 -32.67
C THR A 11 -21.84 -6.24 -32.84
N LEU A 12 -21.50 -5.57 -31.73
CA LEU A 12 -20.74 -4.32 -31.73
C LEU A 12 -19.24 -4.57 -31.75
N SER A 13 -18.50 -3.54 -32.17
CA SER A 13 -17.06 -3.53 -32.04
C SER A 13 -16.61 -3.57 -30.59
N TYR A 14 -15.38 -4.03 -30.36
CA TYR A 14 -14.75 -3.98 -29.05
C TYR A 14 -14.76 -2.57 -28.46
N TRP A 15 -14.49 -1.55 -29.29
CA TRP A 15 -14.48 -0.16 -28.87
C TRP A 15 -15.83 0.31 -28.32
N GLU A 16 -16.93 0.01 -29.03
CA GLU A 16 -18.28 0.38 -28.59
C GLU A 16 -18.65 -0.31 -27.26
N ASN A 17 -18.25 -1.57 -27.08
CA ASN A 17 -18.43 -2.26 -25.80
C ASN A 17 -17.60 -1.66 -24.66
N ILE A 18 -16.38 -1.17 -24.94
CA ILE A 18 -15.56 -0.45 -23.95
C ILE A 18 -16.20 0.89 -23.58
N GLN A 19 -16.77 1.62 -24.54
CA GLN A 19 -17.50 2.86 -24.23
C GLN A 19 -18.69 2.58 -23.30
N ARG A 20 -19.50 1.55 -23.61
CA ARG A 20 -20.61 1.12 -22.74
C ARG A 20 -20.17 0.74 -21.33
N ALA A 21 -19.06 -0.01 -21.21
CA ALA A 21 -18.51 -0.38 -19.91
C ALA A 21 -18.03 0.83 -19.11
N SER A 22 -17.39 1.81 -19.76
CA SER A 22 -16.93 3.06 -19.13
C SER A 22 -18.09 3.93 -18.64
N GLU A 23 -19.15 4.08 -19.46
CA GLU A 23 -20.37 4.79 -19.08
C GLU A 23 -21.08 4.12 -17.91
N TRP A 24 -21.16 2.79 -17.91
CA TRP A 24 -21.70 2.02 -16.80
C TRP A 24 -20.87 2.23 -15.52
N ALA A 25 -19.53 2.11 -15.60
CA ALA A 25 -18.65 2.29 -14.44
C ALA A 25 -18.78 3.69 -13.83
N THR A 26 -18.92 4.72 -14.67
CA THR A 26 -19.17 6.09 -14.22
C THR A 26 -20.51 6.20 -13.50
N ARG A 27 -21.59 5.65 -14.07
CA ARG A 27 -22.92 5.65 -13.42
C ARG A 27 -22.92 4.90 -12.10
N ASP A 28 -22.23 3.77 -12.01
CA ASP A 28 -22.08 2.99 -10.79
C ASP A 28 -21.38 3.77 -9.67
N GLN A 29 -20.30 4.50 -9.97
CA GLN A 29 -19.65 5.37 -8.98
C GLN A 29 -20.55 6.55 -8.57
N LEU A 30 -21.21 7.20 -9.52
CA LEU A 30 -22.14 8.30 -9.22
C LEU A 30 -23.33 7.84 -8.37
N ALA A 31 -23.76 6.59 -8.51
CA ALA A 31 -24.84 6.01 -7.72
C ALA A 31 -24.48 5.84 -6.23
N LYS A 32 -23.21 6.02 -5.84
CA LYS A 32 -22.78 6.04 -4.43
C LYS A 32 -23.00 7.40 -3.75
N VAL A 33 -23.17 8.48 -4.51
CA VAL A 33 -23.37 9.83 -3.95
C VAL A 33 -24.62 9.88 -3.08
N GLY A 34 -24.49 10.43 -1.87
CA GLY A 34 -25.59 10.54 -0.91
C GLY A 34 -25.92 9.26 -0.14
N LYS A 35 -25.14 8.18 -0.33
CA LYS A 35 -25.22 6.95 0.47
C LYS A 35 -24.10 6.90 1.51
N ALA A 36 -24.28 6.06 2.52
CA ALA A 36 -23.19 5.73 3.44
C ALA A 36 -22.06 4.98 2.71
N VAL A 37 -20.84 5.12 3.20
CA VAL A 37 -19.69 4.33 2.74
C VAL A 37 -19.94 2.86 3.07
N ASP A 38 -19.62 1.98 2.12
CA ASP A 38 -19.64 0.53 2.32
C ASP A 38 -18.25 0.06 2.80
N PRO A 39 -18.11 -0.37 4.07
CA PRO A 39 -16.82 -0.81 4.60
C PRO A 39 -16.41 -2.21 4.10
N GLU A 40 -17.28 -2.92 3.35
CA GLU A 40 -16.95 -4.22 2.76
C GLU A 40 -16.48 -4.10 1.30
N GLU A 41 -16.50 -2.90 0.72
CA GLU A 41 -16.08 -2.69 -0.66
C GLU A 41 -14.55 -2.72 -0.82
N TRP A 42 -14.06 -3.64 -1.64
CA TRP A 42 -12.65 -3.73 -1.98
C TRP A 42 -12.27 -2.82 -3.15
N LEU A 43 -11.07 -2.21 -3.07
CA LEU A 43 -10.52 -1.35 -4.13
C LEU A 43 -9.68 -2.12 -5.16
N MET A 44 -9.38 -3.39 -4.89
CA MET A 44 -8.64 -4.27 -5.79
C MET A 44 -9.39 -5.59 -6.01
N THR A 45 -9.22 -6.15 -7.20
CA THR A 45 -9.75 -7.48 -7.51
C THR A 45 -8.89 -8.58 -6.88
N PRO A 46 -9.44 -9.76 -6.54
CA PRO A 46 -8.67 -10.85 -5.95
C PRO A 46 -7.48 -11.33 -6.80
N GLN A 47 -7.56 -11.18 -8.13
CA GLN A 47 -6.50 -11.55 -9.08
C GLN A 47 -5.37 -10.50 -9.19
N THR A 48 -5.47 -9.35 -8.54
CA THR A 48 -4.43 -8.32 -8.53
C THR A 48 -3.27 -8.79 -7.64
N VAL A 49 -2.05 -8.80 -8.18
CA VAL A 49 -0.84 -9.06 -7.38
C VAL A 49 -0.37 -7.73 -6.78
N ASN A 50 -1.01 -7.34 -5.68
CA ASN A 50 -0.69 -6.13 -4.93
C ASN A 50 -1.29 -6.20 -3.51
N ALA A 51 -1.09 -5.18 -2.68
CA ALA A 51 -1.79 -4.94 -1.42
C ALA A 51 -2.14 -3.44 -1.29
N TYR A 52 -2.96 -3.07 -0.31
CA TYR A 52 -3.22 -1.66 -0.01
C TYR A 52 -3.69 -1.41 1.42
N TYR A 53 -3.50 -0.17 1.87
CA TYR A 53 -4.18 0.46 3.01
C TYR A 53 -5.18 1.52 2.52
N ASN A 54 -6.38 1.57 3.10
CA ASN A 54 -7.35 2.64 2.85
C ASN A 54 -7.57 3.46 4.14
N PRO A 55 -7.16 4.74 4.18
CA PRO A 55 -7.29 5.56 5.37
C PRO A 55 -8.74 5.84 5.78
N THR A 56 -9.68 5.84 4.83
CA THR A 56 -11.08 6.22 5.12
C THR A 56 -11.91 5.11 5.75
N THR A 57 -11.47 3.86 5.62
CA THR A 57 -12.06 2.69 6.29
C THR A 57 -11.11 2.05 7.32
N ASN A 58 -9.89 2.59 7.45
CA ASN A 58 -8.83 2.07 8.31
C ASN A 58 -8.63 0.55 8.13
N GLU A 59 -8.54 0.13 6.88
CA GLU A 59 -8.41 -1.28 6.49
C GLU A 59 -7.08 -1.53 5.77
N ILE A 60 -6.56 -2.75 5.92
CA ILE A 60 -5.50 -3.31 5.08
C ILE A 60 -6.06 -4.49 4.30
N CYS A 61 -5.73 -4.59 3.02
CA CYS A 61 -6.28 -5.60 2.12
C CYS A 61 -5.18 -6.31 1.34
N PHE A 62 -5.26 -7.65 1.32
CA PHE A 62 -4.35 -8.53 0.61
C PHE A 62 -5.14 -9.41 -0.37
N PRO A 63 -5.29 -8.97 -1.64
CA PRO A 63 -5.82 -9.80 -2.71
C PRO A 63 -5.25 -11.22 -2.73
N ALA A 64 -6.07 -12.20 -3.08
CA ALA A 64 -5.64 -13.61 -3.09
C ALA A 64 -4.36 -13.86 -3.93
N ALA A 65 -4.18 -13.10 -5.01
CA ALA A 65 -3.04 -13.25 -5.90
C ALA A 65 -1.71 -12.67 -5.36
N ILE A 66 -1.67 -11.90 -4.26
CA ILE A 66 -0.37 -11.62 -3.62
C ILE A 66 0.07 -12.75 -2.69
N LEU A 67 -0.86 -13.59 -2.22
CA LEU A 67 -0.62 -14.69 -1.27
C LEU A 67 -0.05 -15.94 -1.94
N GLN A 68 1.03 -15.77 -2.70
CA GLN A 68 1.73 -16.83 -3.42
C GLN A 68 3.25 -16.60 -3.35
N PRO A 69 4.09 -17.59 -3.71
CA PRO A 69 5.54 -17.38 -3.78
C PRO A 69 5.90 -16.25 -4.75
N PRO A 70 6.90 -15.40 -4.43
CA PRO A 70 7.80 -15.50 -3.28
C PRO A 70 7.26 -14.89 -1.97
N PHE A 71 6.08 -14.28 -1.96
CA PHE A 71 5.53 -13.61 -0.78
C PHE A 71 5.12 -14.58 0.31
N PHE A 72 4.35 -15.60 -0.04
CA PHE A 72 3.87 -16.60 0.90
C PHE A 72 4.00 -18.02 0.34
N ASN A 73 4.66 -18.88 1.09
CA ASN A 73 4.76 -20.30 0.83
C ASN A 73 4.59 -21.08 2.15
N PRO A 74 3.49 -21.81 2.34
CA PRO A 74 3.26 -22.57 3.58
C PRO A 74 4.23 -23.74 3.78
N ALA A 75 5.01 -24.11 2.75
CA ALA A 75 6.04 -25.15 2.83
C ALA A 75 7.47 -24.58 2.97
N ALA A 76 7.66 -23.25 2.96
CA ALA A 76 8.96 -22.62 3.17
C ALA A 76 9.27 -22.41 4.65
N ASP A 77 10.54 -22.11 4.95
CA ASP A 77 10.95 -21.62 6.27
C ASP A 77 10.20 -20.31 6.60
N ASP A 78 9.81 -20.15 7.86
CA ASP A 78 9.06 -18.98 8.32
C ASP A 78 9.80 -17.67 8.02
N ALA A 79 11.13 -17.65 8.05
CA ALA A 79 11.91 -16.46 7.71
C ALA A 79 11.62 -15.95 6.30
N VAL A 80 11.29 -16.83 5.34
CA VAL A 80 10.87 -16.44 3.98
C VAL A 80 9.53 -15.72 4.04
N ASN A 81 8.56 -16.29 4.76
CA ASN A 81 7.21 -15.71 4.87
C ASN A 81 7.24 -14.37 5.64
N TYR A 82 7.96 -14.29 6.76
CA TYR A 82 8.11 -13.04 7.51
C TYR A 82 8.91 -11.99 6.72
N GLY A 83 9.96 -12.40 6.01
CA GLY A 83 10.78 -11.51 5.19
C GLY A 83 10.10 -11.02 3.91
N ALA A 84 8.98 -11.64 3.51
CA ALA A 84 8.21 -11.26 2.33
C ALA A 84 6.78 -10.82 2.69
N ILE A 85 5.78 -11.72 2.76
CA ILE A 85 4.40 -11.31 3.08
C ILE A 85 4.29 -10.64 4.46
N GLY A 86 5.13 -11.00 5.43
CA GLY A 86 5.20 -10.32 6.72
C GLY A 86 5.61 -8.85 6.59
N VAL A 87 6.60 -8.56 5.73
CA VAL A 87 6.99 -7.17 5.41
C VAL A 87 5.87 -6.43 4.71
N VAL A 88 5.18 -7.05 3.74
CA VAL A 88 4.02 -6.44 3.06
C VAL A 88 2.90 -6.14 4.07
N ILE A 89 2.58 -7.05 4.99
CA ILE A 89 1.60 -6.80 6.04
C ILE A 89 2.01 -5.63 6.93
N GLY A 90 3.27 -5.62 7.38
CA GLY A 90 3.80 -4.52 8.18
C GLY A 90 3.83 -3.18 7.43
N HIS A 91 4.07 -3.20 6.11
CA HIS A 91 4.08 -2.04 5.23
C HIS A 91 2.67 -1.43 5.18
N GLU A 92 1.64 -2.22 4.87
CA GLU A 92 0.25 -1.73 4.84
C GLU A 92 -0.23 -1.25 6.22
N MET A 93 0.19 -1.92 7.32
CA MET A 93 -0.10 -1.43 8.67
C MET A 93 0.56 -0.07 8.95
N THR A 94 1.76 0.15 8.42
CA THR A 94 2.54 1.38 8.65
C THR A 94 1.97 2.55 7.85
N HIS A 95 1.32 2.31 6.70
CA HIS A 95 0.61 3.36 5.96
C HIS A 95 -0.44 4.09 6.80
N GLY A 96 -1.06 3.44 7.79
CA GLY A 96 -1.94 4.11 8.76
C GLY A 96 -1.25 5.18 9.63
N PHE A 97 0.09 5.22 9.61
CA PHE A 97 0.92 6.09 10.45
C PHE A 97 1.99 6.85 9.66
N ASP A 98 1.97 6.79 8.33
CA ASP A 98 2.88 7.58 7.48
C ASP A 98 2.52 9.07 7.46
N ASP A 99 3.18 9.88 6.62
CA ASP A 99 2.95 11.32 6.58
C ASP A 99 1.52 11.74 6.18
N GLN A 100 0.78 10.87 5.48
CA GLN A 100 -0.62 11.07 5.10
C GLN A 100 -1.59 10.32 6.03
N GLY A 101 -1.35 9.03 6.27
CA GLY A 101 -2.23 8.18 7.07
C GLY A 101 -2.37 8.66 8.50
N ARG A 102 -1.30 9.22 9.10
CA ARG A 102 -1.37 9.80 10.46
C ARG A 102 -2.41 10.92 10.62
N GLN A 103 -2.90 11.50 9.53
CA GLN A 103 -3.90 12.57 9.55
C GLN A 103 -5.33 12.03 9.71
N PHE A 104 -5.50 10.71 9.67
CA PHE A 104 -6.77 10.02 9.82
C PHE A 104 -6.84 9.34 11.20
N ASP A 105 -7.96 9.51 11.90
CA ASP A 105 -8.19 8.83 13.17
C ASP A 105 -8.63 7.37 12.97
N LYS A 106 -8.82 6.66 14.09
CA LYS A 106 -9.17 5.23 14.10
C LYS A 106 -10.46 4.88 13.33
N ASP A 107 -11.35 5.85 13.13
CA ASP A 107 -12.63 5.68 12.44
C ASP A 107 -12.56 6.16 10.98
N GLY A 108 -11.35 6.49 10.48
CA GLY A 108 -11.09 6.90 9.11
C GLY A 108 -11.44 8.36 8.80
N ASN A 109 -11.62 9.20 9.83
CA ASN A 109 -11.90 10.62 9.64
C ASN A 109 -10.59 11.41 9.60
N MET A 110 -10.46 12.34 8.65
CA MET A 110 -9.36 13.30 8.63
C MET A 110 -9.51 14.26 9.81
N ASN A 111 -8.76 13.99 10.87
CA ASN A 111 -8.87 14.66 12.16
C ASN A 111 -7.48 14.66 12.82
N ASN A 112 -7.01 15.82 13.28
CA ASN A 112 -5.72 15.88 13.95
C ASN A 112 -5.83 15.31 15.36
N TRP A 113 -5.27 14.12 15.57
CA TRP A 113 -5.21 13.43 16.86
C TRP A 113 -3.81 13.48 17.50
N TRP A 114 -2.88 14.25 16.93
CA TRP A 114 -1.51 14.43 17.43
C TRP A 114 -1.36 15.78 18.14
N THR A 115 -0.48 15.84 19.14
CA THR A 115 -0.02 17.13 19.66
C THR A 115 0.96 17.79 18.67
N ASP A 116 1.08 19.11 18.72
CA ASP A 116 2.04 19.84 17.87
C ASP A 116 3.49 19.36 18.12
N ALA A 117 3.82 19.00 19.36
CA ALA A 117 5.14 18.50 19.73
C ALA A 117 5.43 17.13 19.08
N ASP A 118 4.45 16.22 19.07
CA ASP A 118 4.59 14.91 18.43
C ASP A 118 4.67 15.04 16.90
N ALA A 119 3.89 15.95 16.31
CA ALA A 119 3.92 16.22 14.87
C ALA A 119 5.28 16.78 14.43
N GLU A 120 5.88 17.69 15.20
CA GLU A 120 7.23 18.20 14.94
C GLU A 120 8.29 17.10 15.10
N ALA A 121 8.19 16.28 16.16
CA ALA A 121 9.11 15.16 16.36
C ALA A 121 9.01 14.10 15.24
N PHE A 122 7.81 13.83 14.74
CA PHE A 122 7.58 12.98 13.57
C PHE A 122 8.27 13.56 12.34
N LYS A 123 8.02 14.85 12.05
CA LYS A 123 8.62 15.54 10.91
C LYS A 123 10.15 15.48 10.94
N GLN A 124 10.76 15.72 12.10
CA GLN A 124 12.23 15.66 12.25
C GLN A 124 12.79 14.28 11.90
N LYS A 125 12.08 13.19 12.23
CA LYS A 125 12.49 11.83 11.87
C LYS A 125 12.30 11.56 10.38
N THR A 126 11.17 11.96 9.81
CA THR A 126 10.88 11.75 8.38
C THR A 126 11.79 12.59 7.48
N ASP A 127 12.23 13.77 7.92
CA ASP A 127 13.22 14.59 7.20
C ASP A 127 14.57 13.86 7.05
N ILE A 128 14.91 12.92 7.94
CA ILE A 128 16.11 12.07 7.79
C ILE A 128 15.91 11.10 6.63
N LEU A 129 14.73 10.48 6.53
CA LEU A 129 14.39 9.59 5.41
C LEU A 129 14.38 10.32 4.08
N VAL A 130 13.78 11.53 4.03
CA VAL A 130 13.83 12.37 2.83
C VAL A 130 15.27 12.57 2.35
N LYS A 131 16.15 13.00 3.25
CA LYS A 131 17.57 13.22 2.92
C LYS A 131 18.31 11.94 2.51
N GLN A 132 17.97 10.81 3.14
CA GLN A 132 18.55 9.52 2.78
C GLN A 132 18.21 9.16 1.32
N PHE A 133 16.95 9.33 0.92
CA PHE A 133 16.50 8.99 -0.43
C PHE A 133 16.91 10.04 -1.47
N ASP A 134 16.96 11.33 -1.14
CA ASP A 134 17.47 12.38 -2.04
C ASP A 134 18.93 12.16 -2.46
N ALA A 135 19.70 11.41 -1.66
CA ALA A 135 21.09 11.08 -1.97
C ALA A 135 21.23 9.88 -2.94
N ILE A 136 20.14 9.19 -3.30
CA ILE A 136 20.16 8.02 -4.17
C ILE A 136 20.18 8.48 -5.63
N GLU A 137 21.28 8.21 -6.33
CA GLU A 137 21.34 8.33 -7.78
C GLU A 137 20.59 7.14 -8.43
N VAL A 138 19.51 7.44 -9.14
CA VAL A 138 18.67 6.45 -9.84
C VAL A 138 19.19 6.17 -11.24
N LEU A 139 19.68 7.21 -11.93
CA LEU A 139 20.26 7.09 -13.26
C LEU A 139 21.50 7.99 -13.34
N PRO A 140 22.69 7.42 -13.64
CA PRO A 140 23.89 8.22 -13.82
C PRO A 140 23.78 9.17 -15.01
N ALA A 141 24.53 10.26 -14.96
CA ALA A 141 24.63 11.21 -16.05
C ALA A 141 25.11 10.52 -17.35
N ARG A 142 24.53 10.89 -18.49
CA ARG A 142 24.89 10.33 -19.80
C ARG A 142 24.90 11.40 -20.88
N GLY A 143 26.09 11.66 -21.44
CA GLY A 143 26.26 12.69 -22.48
C GLY A 143 25.99 14.07 -21.91
N ASP A 144 24.98 14.75 -22.46
CA ASP A 144 24.49 16.06 -22.01
C ASP A 144 23.38 15.97 -20.95
N GLN A 145 22.91 14.76 -20.61
CA GLN A 145 21.88 14.55 -19.60
C GLN A 145 22.49 14.46 -18.19
N PRO A 146 22.03 15.26 -17.22
CA PRO A 146 22.48 15.17 -15.84
C PRO A 146 22.01 13.85 -15.19
N ALA A 147 22.65 13.47 -14.09
CA ALA A 147 22.20 12.36 -13.27
C ALA A 147 20.80 12.64 -12.70
N VAL A 148 19.99 11.59 -12.57
CA VAL A 148 18.67 11.64 -11.95
C VAL A 148 18.78 11.05 -10.56
N PHE A 149 18.37 11.83 -9.57
CA PHE A 149 18.30 11.40 -8.17
C PHE A 149 16.86 11.08 -7.81
N ALA A 150 16.66 10.19 -6.83
CA ALA A 150 15.36 9.95 -6.27
C ALA A 150 14.86 11.23 -5.58
N ASN A 151 13.53 11.36 -5.48
CA ASN A 151 12.90 12.45 -4.75
C ASN A 151 12.38 11.89 -3.43
N GLY A 152 13.16 12.04 -2.37
CA GLY A 152 12.86 11.48 -1.05
C GLY A 152 11.58 12.04 -0.43
N SER A 153 11.17 13.26 -0.80
CA SER A 153 9.88 13.83 -0.39
C SER A 153 8.71 13.18 -1.13
N LEU A 154 8.88 12.84 -2.41
CA LEU A 154 7.85 12.21 -3.22
C LEU A 154 7.57 10.76 -2.78
N CYS A 155 8.61 10.00 -2.45
CA CYS A 155 8.45 8.61 -2.00
C CYS A 155 8.36 8.46 -0.48
N LEU A 156 8.17 9.55 0.27
CA LEU A 156 8.28 9.52 1.73
C LEU A 156 7.32 8.53 2.41
N GLY A 157 6.04 8.52 2.04
CA GLY A 157 5.05 7.61 2.62
C GLY A 157 5.45 6.14 2.45
N GLU A 158 5.81 5.75 1.23
CA GLU A 158 6.32 4.42 0.89
C GLU A 158 7.60 4.08 1.67
N ASN A 159 8.55 5.03 1.78
CA ASN A 159 9.80 4.80 2.51
C ASN A 159 9.56 4.59 4.02
N ILE A 160 8.60 5.31 4.61
CA ILE A 160 8.18 5.11 6.00
C ILE A 160 7.57 3.71 6.14
N ALA A 161 6.67 3.34 5.22
CA ALA A 161 5.98 2.06 5.20
C ALA A 161 6.96 0.88 5.04
N ASP A 162 7.93 0.97 4.14
CA ASP A 162 8.97 -0.04 3.94
C ASP A 162 9.83 -0.23 5.20
N GLN A 163 10.29 0.88 5.79
CA GLN A 163 11.14 0.79 6.98
C GLN A 163 10.37 0.28 8.21
N GLY A 164 9.11 0.70 8.37
CA GLY A 164 8.22 0.22 9.42
C GLY A 164 7.87 -1.25 9.23
N GLY A 165 7.48 -1.63 8.01
CA GLY A 165 7.08 -2.98 7.66
C GLY A 165 8.19 -4.01 7.90
N LEU A 166 9.41 -3.70 7.46
CA LEU A 166 10.56 -4.57 7.71
C LEU A 166 10.85 -4.74 9.21
N ARG A 167 10.77 -3.65 10.00
CA ARG A 167 11.00 -3.70 11.45
C ARG A 167 9.90 -4.50 12.17
N VAL A 168 8.64 -4.29 11.81
CA VAL A 168 7.49 -5.02 12.38
C VAL A 168 7.61 -6.50 12.07
N ALA A 169 7.87 -6.87 10.81
CA ALA A 169 7.98 -8.25 10.38
C ALA A 169 9.16 -8.98 11.06
N TYR A 170 10.32 -8.34 11.11
CA TYR A 170 11.49 -8.91 11.80
C TYR A 170 11.24 -9.08 13.31
N THR A 171 10.62 -8.08 13.96
CA THR A 171 10.24 -8.19 15.38
C THR A 171 9.26 -9.34 15.60
N ALA A 172 8.29 -9.51 14.69
CA ALA A 172 7.32 -10.60 14.77
C ALA A 172 7.99 -11.98 14.62
N LEU A 173 8.93 -12.14 13.69
CA LEU A 173 9.75 -13.36 13.56
C LEU A 173 10.55 -13.63 14.84
N MET A 174 11.25 -12.63 15.38
CA MET A 174 12.04 -12.82 16.59
C MET A 174 11.17 -13.19 17.80
N ASN A 175 9.93 -12.70 17.87
CA ASN A 175 8.98 -13.10 18.90
C ASN A 175 8.59 -14.58 18.79
N THR A 176 8.44 -15.14 17.58
CA THR A 176 8.14 -16.59 17.43
C THR A 176 9.32 -17.46 17.83
N LEU A 177 10.55 -16.96 17.68
CA LEU A 177 11.78 -17.65 18.05
C LEU A 177 12.20 -17.42 19.52
N ASN A 178 11.37 -16.74 20.32
CA ASN A 178 11.71 -16.30 21.68
C ASN A 178 13.04 -15.53 21.75
N GLY A 179 13.37 -14.76 20.72
CA GLY A 179 14.61 -14.01 20.61
C GLY A 179 15.84 -14.84 20.20
N THR A 180 15.67 -16.13 19.86
CA THR A 180 16.76 -16.98 19.37
C THR A 180 17.00 -16.70 17.90
N GLU A 181 18.21 -16.29 17.53
CA GLU A 181 18.54 -16.15 16.11
C GLU A 181 18.62 -17.54 15.45
N PRO A 182 17.92 -17.77 14.33
CA PRO A 182 18.04 -19.01 13.59
C PRO A 182 19.39 -19.04 12.89
N GLU A 183 19.97 -20.24 12.73
CA GLU A 183 21.19 -20.41 11.95
C GLU A 183 20.96 -19.95 10.51
N PRO A 184 21.95 -19.28 9.87
CA PRO A 184 21.84 -18.88 8.48
C PRO A 184 21.56 -20.08 7.56
N ILE A 185 20.60 -19.92 6.65
CA ILE A 185 20.24 -20.94 5.64
C ILE A 185 21.33 -21.04 4.57
#